data_AF-A0A964RVN1-F1
#
_entry.id   AF-A0A964RVN1-F1
#
_cell.length_a   1.000
_cell.length_b   1.000
_cell.length_c   1.000
_cell.angle_alpha   90.00
_cell.angle_beta   90.00
_cell.angle_gamma   90.00
#
_symmetry.space_group_name_H-M   'P 1'
#
loop_
_entity.id
_entity.type
_entity.pdbx_description
1 polymer ?
#
loop_
_entity_poly.entity_id
_entity_poly.type
_entity_poly.pdbx_seq_one_letter_code
_entity_poly.pdbx_strand_id
1 'polypeptide(L)'
;MNKYCIYIWLLVAGFVLWGCKTSRIDEKPVAQNYISEVWVADNGNGTYTNPVLYADYSDPDVIRVGEDFYMTASSFNCTPGLPILHSKDLVNWQIISYALDRQMPEEVFAKPQHSKGVWAPSLRYHNKRFYIYWGDPDFGVYVITANAITGPWTKPLLILEGKGIIDPSPLWDGDKAYLIHAWAGSRAGVNSLLTMHTMNPEGTKILDEGKNVFDGHDANHTLEGPKLYKKDGYYYIFAPAGGVETGWQLAMRSKNIYGPYEHKVVLEQGTTKINGPHQGAWVDAPDGKNWFLHFQDQGVYGRVLHLQPMEWRDGWPVMGKDFDGNGIGEPIASWQKPVATNTVYTPQESDDFNNGVPGLQWQWYANPSVKWSAQIPGTDYLRLFAVSKNGLPNLWDVPNLLLQKLPAPDFTVTTKVKLATEWETPGKTAGLIMMGQSYAYVGITYTDGKYKLNQVVCEDAIKGSAEKVLFEETLNSNEVYLRMQVKSPDGTCLFSYSTDGVHFTPSGKAFKAQKDLWISAKMGIFCVSESNVRLGGYADFDWFKVTK
;
A
#
# COMPACT_ATOMS: atom_id res chain seq x y z
N MET A 1 67.86 -11.01 -59.28
CA MET A 1 68.15 -9.65 -58.79
C MET A 1 66.86 -8.84 -58.82
N ASN A 2 66.46 -8.32 -57.66
CA ASN A 2 65.56 -7.18 -57.38
C ASN A 2 64.19 -6.96 -58.08
N LYS A 3 63.17 -6.91 -57.19
CA LYS A 3 62.12 -5.88 -57.02
C LYS A 3 60.83 -5.87 -57.88
N TYR A 4 59.72 -6.10 -57.16
CA TYR A 4 58.38 -5.47 -57.14
C TYR A 4 57.69 -4.99 -58.44
N CYS A 5 56.45 -5.45 -58.71
CA CYS A 5 55.20 -4.70 -58.45
C CYS A 5 53.94 -5.39 -59.04
N ILE A 6 52.92 -5.50 -58.18
CA ILE A 6 51.45 -5.30 -58.34
C ILE A 6 50.77 -5.75 -59.65
N TYR A 7 49.77 -6.63 -59.53
CA TYR A 7 48.64 -6.72 -60.47
C TYR A 7 47.29 -6.72 -59.74
N ILE A 8 46.41 -5.85 -60.21
CA ILE A 8 45.00 -5.68 -59.83
C ILE A 8 44.16 -6.75 -60.54
N TRP A 9 43.20 -7.36 -59.85
CA TRP A 9 42.14 -8.15 -60.48
C TRP A 9 40.75 -7.71 -59.97
N LEU A 10 39.91 -7.32 -60.92
CA LEU A 10 38.48 -7.08 -60.78
C LEU A 10 37.73 -8.41 -60.61
N LEU A 11 36.81 -8.48 -59.65
CA LEU A 11 35.89 -9.61 -59.46
C LEU A 11 34.45 -9.12 -59.46
N VAL A 12 33.67 -9.62 -60.42
CA VAL A 12 32.22 -9.46 -60.54
C VAL A 12 31.57 -10.61 -59.78
N ALA A 13 30.74 -10.31 -58.78
CA ALA A 13 30.05 -11.31 -57.95
C ALA A 13 28.60 -11.51 -58.42
N GLY A 14 28.26 -12.77 -58.69
CA GLY A 14 26.91 -13.23 -59.05
C GLY A 14 26.02 -13.45 -57.81
N PHE A 15 24.72 -13.20 -57.99
CA PHE A 15 23.67 -13.36 -57.00
C PHE A 15 23.38 -14.84 -56.69
N VAL A 16 23.30 -15.18 -55.40
CA VAL A 16 22.66 -16.40 -54.88
C VAL A 16 21.54 -15.97 -53.93
N LEU A 17 20.30 -16.34 -54.26
CA LEU A 17 19.12 -16.13 -53.43
C LEU A 17 19.10 -17.16 -52.28
N TRP A 18 19.15 -16.68 -51.04
CA TRP A 18 18.94 -17.50 -49.85
C TRP A 18 17.50 -17.35 -49.36
N GLY A 19 16.78 -18.46 -49.26
CA GLY A 19 15.42 -18.51 -48.73
C GLY A 19 15.41 -18.20 -47.23
N CYS A 20 14.68 -17.16 -46.84
CA CYS A 20 14.50 -16.76 -45.46
C CYS A 20 13.52 -17.72 -44.77
N LYS A 21 14.02 -18.61 -43.90
CA LYS A 21 13.17 -19.29 -42.91
C LYS A 21 12.81 -18.27 -41.85
N THR A 22 11.56 -17.80 -41.87
CA THR A 22 10.98 -17.04 -40.78
C THR A 22 10.87 -17.93 -39.54
N SER A 23 11.76 -17.71 -38.57
CA SER A 23 11.55 -18.17 -37.20
C SER A 23 10.28 -17.52 -36.68
N ARG A 24 9.24 -18.32 -36.37
CA ARG A 24 8.13 -17.85 -35.54
C ARG A 24 8.75 -17.42 -34.21
N ILE A 25 8.70 -16.12 -33.95
CA ILE A 25 8.84 -15.61 -32.60
C ILE A 25 7.62 -16.16 -31.89
N ASP A 26 7.82 -17.08 -30.94
CA ASP A 26 6.78 -17.45 -29.99
C ASP A 26 6.39 -16.16 -29.28
N GLU A 27 5.24 -15.61 -29.63
CA GLU A 27 4.58 -14.56 -28.87
C GLU A 27 4.43 -15.10 -27.46
N LYS A 28 5.17 -14.53 -26.50
CA LYS A 28 4.88 -14.73 -25.09
C LYS A 28 3.40 -14.40 -24.90
N PRO A 29 2.59 -15.29 -24.30
CA PRO A 29 1.20 -14.95 -24.04
C PRO A 29 1.17 -13.64 -23.27
N VAL A 30 0.40 -12.68 -23.76
CA VAL A 30 0.10 -11.45 -23.03
C VAL A 30 -0.40 -11.91 -21.67
N ALA A 31 0.34 -11.58 -20.60
CA ALA A 31 -0.04 -11.97 -19.26
C ALA A 31 -1.47 -11.48 -19.03
N GLN A 32 -2.38 -12.42 -18.79
CA GLN A 32 -3.78 -12.10 -18.53
C GLN A 32 -3.84 -11.18 -17.29
N ASN A 33 -4.64 -10.12 -17.36
CA ASN A 33 -4.86 -9.23 -16.22
C ASN A 33 -5.35 -10.04 -15.01
N TYR A 34 -4.78 -9.78 -13.84
CA TYR A 34 -5.27 -10.35 -12.59
C TYR A 34 -6.62 -9.73 -12.23
N ILE A 35 -7.59 -10.58 -11.90
CA ILE A 35 -8.93 -10.18 -11.43
C ILE A 35 -9.18 -10.93 -10.12
N SER A 36 -9.47 -10.19 -9.07
CA SER A 36 -9.76 -10.71 -7.74
C SER A 36 -11.00 -11.60 -7.77
N GLU A 37 -10.95 -12.69 -7.01
CA GLU A 37 -12.14 -13.52 -6.78
C GLU A 37 -13.06 -12.93 -5.72
N VAL A 38 -12.57 -12.02 -4.88
CA VAL A 38 -13.26 -11.58 -3.66
C VAL A 38 -13.77 -10.14 -3.73
N TRP A 39 -13.13 -9.27 -4.54
CA TRP A 39 -13.59 -7.89 -4.73
C TRP A 39 -13.30 -7.34 -6.13
N VAL A 40 -14.37 -7.01 -6.86
CA VAL A 40 -14.28 -6.29 -8.15
C VAL A 40 -15.25 -5.12 -8.12
N ALA A 41 -14.71 -3.90 -8.18
CA ALA A 41 -15.52 -2.68 -8.14
C ALA A 41 -16.21 -2.35 -9.48
N ASP A 42 -15.67 -2.84 -10.61
CA ASP A 42 -16.27 -2.69 -11.92
C ASP A 42 -17.47 -3.62 -12.09
N ASN A 43 -18.64 -3.06 -12.38
CA ASN A 43 -19.88 -3.83 -12.51
C ASN A 43 -20.05 -4.46 -13.92
N GLY A 44 -19.12 -4.25 -14.85
CA GLY A 44 -19.14 -4.82 -16.20
C GLY A 44 -20.18 -4.21 -17.15
N ASN A 45 -20.84 -3.13 -16.72
CA ASN A 45 -21.95 -2.48 -17.46
C ASN A 45 -21.74 -0.96 -17.62
N GLY A 46 -20.51 -0.49 -17.48
CA GLY A 46 -20.17 0.94 -17.51
C GLY A 46 -20.35 1.68 -16.18
N THR A 47 -20.70 0.97 -15.10
CA THR A 47 -20.79 1.52 -13.74
C THR A 47 -19.76 0.89 -12.80
N TYR A 48 -19.54 1.52 -11.65
CA TYR A 48 -18.70 0.99 -10.57
C TYR A 48 -19.44 1.00 -9.23
N THR A 49 -18.94 0.22 -8.28
CA THR A 49 -19.38 0.18 -6.89
C THR A 49 -18.24 0.60 -5.97
N ASN A 50 -18.50 1.52 -5.04
CA ASN A 50 -17.55 1.89 -4.00
C ASN A 50 -17.54 0.84 -2.87
N PRO A 51 -16.39 0.59 -2.23
CA PRO A 51 -15.08 1.19 -2.53
C PRO A 51 -14.46 0.67 -3.85
N VAL A 52 -13.85 1.57 -4.62
CA VAL A 52 -13.10 1.20 -5.84
C VAL A 52 -11.85 0.36 -5.54
N LEU A 53 -11.32 0.44 -4.31
CA LEU A 53 -10.36 -0.52 -3.77
C LEU A 53 -10.74 -0.90 -2.34
N TYR A 54 -11.08 -2.17 -2.11
CA TYR A 54 -11.34 -2.72 -0.78
C TYR A 54 -10.05 -3.22 -0.12
N ALA A 55 -9.11 -2.30 0.11
CA ALA A 55 -7.89 -2.57 0.84
C ALA A 55 -7.36 -1.26 1.42
N ASP A 56 -6.52 -1.36 2.46
CA ASP A 56 -5.95 -0.22 3.18
C ASP A 56 -4.91 0.57 2.35
N TYR A 57 -5.36 1.27 1.32
CA TYR A 57 -4.60 2.26 0.56
C TYR A 57 -4.89 3.65 1.14
N SER A 58 -4.49 3.80 2.39
CA SER A 58 -4.67 4.99 3.18
C SER A 58 -3.99 6.22 2.60
N ASP A 59 -4.59 7.38 2.87
CA ASP A 59 -4.10 8.70 2.47
C ASP A 59 -3.77 8.77 0.97
N PRO A 60 -4.70 8.35 0.08
CA PRO A 60 -4.44 8.23 -1.34
C PRO A 60 -4.16 9.61 -1.94
N ASP A 61 -3.10 9.72 -2.74
CA ASP A 61 -2.89 10.88 -3.62
C ASP A 61 -2.78 10.42 -5.07
N VAL A 62 -3.61 11.01 -5.92
CA VAL A 62 -3.82 10.61 -7.31
C VAL A 62 -3.48 11.76 -8.24
N ILE A 63 -2.75 11.46 -9.30
CA ILE A 63 -2.52 12.39 -10.41
C ILE A 63 -2.87 11.74 -11.73
N ARG A 64 -3.12 12.58 -12.75
CA ARG A 64 -3.21 12.17 -14.15
C ARG A 64 -2.00 12.67 -14.92
N VAL A 65 -1.41 11.81 -15.75
CA VAL A 65 -0.37 12.17 -16.73
C VAL A 65 -0.80 11.64 -18.09
N GLY A 66 -1.26 12.54 -18.97
CA GLY A 66 -1.88 12.14 -20.23
C GLY A 66 -3.20 11.41 -20.00
N GLU A 67 -3.28 10.14 -20.41
CA GLU A 67 -4.47 9.28 -20.25
C GLU A 67 -4.34 8.31 -19.07
N ASP A 68 -3.24 8.39 -18.32
CA ASP A 68 -2.92 7.47 -17.24
C ASP A 68 -3.13 8.13 -15.88
N PHE A 69 -3.73 7.39 -14.97
CA PHE A 69 -3.88 7.77 -13.57
C PHE A 69 -2.89 6.99 -12.73
N TYR A 70 -2.20 7.68 -11.82
CA TYR A 70 -1.27 7.09 -10.88
C TYR A 70 -1.65 7.48 -9.47
N MET A 71 -1.57 6.51 -8.56
CA MET A 71 -1.84 6.71 -7.13
C MET A 71 -0.64 6.26 -6.31
N THR A 72 -0.35 7.00 -5.25
CA THR A 72 0.43 6.51 -4.12
C THR A 72 -0.39 6.59 -2.84
N ALA A 73 0.01 5.82 -1.82
CA ALA A 73 -0.66 5.76 -0.52
C ALA A 73 0.38 5.67 0.61
N SER A 74 -0.07 5.91 1.83
CA SER A 74 0.73 5.67 3.04
C SER A 74 1.17 4.20 3.12
N SER A 75 2.35 3.97 3.68
CA SER A 75 2.87 2.63 3.96
C SER A 75 3.33 2.43 5.39
N PHE A 76 3.38 3.50 6.19
CA PHE A 76 3.86 3.49 7.56
C PHE A 76 5.21 2.78 7.64
N ASN A 77 5.40 1.82 8.55
CA ASN A 77 6.63 1.04 8.69
C ASN A 77 6.82 -0.05 7.64
N CYS A 78 5.80 -0.34 6.83
CA CYS A 78 5.83 -1.46 5.90
C CYS A 78 6.76 -1.17 4.71
N THR A 79 7.52 -2.18 4.28
CA THR A 79 8.46 -2.06 3.15
C THR A 79 8.33 -3.23 2.15
N PRO A 80 8.44 -2.98 0.84
CA PRO A 80 8.66 -1.69 0.21
C PRO A 80 7.47 -0.73 0.46
N GLY A 81 7.78 0.56 0.58
CA GLY A 81 6.86 1.63 0.94
C GLY A 81 6.49 2.50 -0.26
N LEU A 82 5.50 3.39 -0.09
CA LEU A 82 4.93 4.21 -1.17
C LEU A 82 4.52 3.34 -2.39
N PRO A 83 3.48 2.48 -2.24
CA PRO A 83 2.98 1.67 -3.35
C PRO A 83 2.54 2.57 -4.50
N ILE A 84 2.88 2.19 -5.73
CA ILE A 84 2.44 2.87 -6.95
C ILE A 84 1.39 2.01 -7.62
N LEU A 85 0.19 2.58 -7.77
CA LEU A 85 -0.90 1.97 -8.50
C LEU A 85 -1.18 2.75 -9.78
N HIS A 86 -1.64 2.03 -10.79
CA HIS A 86 -1.98 2.57 -12.10
C HIS A 86 -3.43 2.24 -12.45
N SER A 87 -4.10 3.19 -13.09
CA SER A 87 -5.44 3.03 -13.64
C SER A 87 -5.57 3.77 -14.98
N LYS A 88 -6.46 3.27 -15.84
CA LYS A 88 -6.93 3.97 -17.05
C LYS A 88 -8.31 4.61 -16.87
N ASP A 89 -9.01 4.32 -15.78
CA ASP A 89 -10.41 4.71 -15.59
C ASP A 89 -10.79 5.13 -14.16
N LEU A 90 -9.82 5.21 -13.24
CA LEU A 90 -9.96 5.47 -11.79
C LEU A 90 -10.73 4.39 -11.00
N VAL A 91 -11.15 3.30 -11.65
CA VAL A 91 -11.94 2.22 -11.03
C VAL A 91 -11.12 0.94 -10.95
N ASN A 92 -10.52 0.53 -12.06
CA ASN A 92 -9.67 -0.63 -12.15
C ASN A 92 -8.22 -0.22 -11.88
N TRP A 93 -7.63 -0.77 -10.82
CA TRP A 93 -6.31 -0.39 -10.33
C TRP A 93 -5.38 -1.60 -10.26
N GLN A 94 -4.13 -1.42 -10.66
CA GLN A 94 -3.07 -2.43 -10.57
C GLN A 94 -1.89 -1.87 -9.80
N ILE A 95 -1.30 -2.65 -8.89
CA ILE A 95 0.00 -2.32 -8.29
C ILE A 95 1.06 -2.54 -9.36
N ILE A 96 1.83 -1.50 -9.70
CA ILE A 96 2.84 -1.57 -10.76
C ILE A 96 4.28 -1.46 -10.24
N SER A 97 4.48 -0.87 -9.06
CA SER A 97 5.79 -0.74 -8.42
C SER A 97 5.66 -0.21 -6.99
N TYR A 98 6.79 -0.01 -6.32
CA TYR A 98 6.92 0.79 -5.11
C TYR A 98 7.97 1.87 -5.32
N ALA A 99 7.83 3.01 -4.65
CA ALA A 99 8.78 4.10 -4.77
C ALA A 99 9.89 4.07 -3.70
N LEU A 100 9.68 3.36 -2.60
CA LEU A 100 10.59 3.32 -1.47
C LEU A 100 10.99 1.89 -1.10
N ASP A 101 12.14 1.42 -1.59
CA ASP A 101 12.63 0.07 -1.26
C ASP A 101 12.97 -0.10 0.23
N ARG A 102 13.48 0.97 0.86
CA ARG A 102 13.95 0.99 2.25
C ARG A 102 13.62 2.32 2.90
N GLN A 103 13.16 2.28 4.13
CA GLN A 103 12.92 3.48 4.95
C GLN A 103 14.19 4.00 5.60
N MET A 104 14.19 5.31 5.82
CA MET A 104 15.28 6.06 6.43
C MET A 104 14.80 6.69 7.74
N PRO A 105 15.63 6.75 8.80
CA PRO A 105 16.97 6.16 8.92
C PRO A 105 16.95 4.63 9.01
N GLU A 106 17.84 3.94 8.29
CA GLU A 106 17.77 2.48 8.14
C GLU A 106 17.85 1.72 9.47
N GLU A 107 18.65 2.21 10.42
CA GLU A 107 18.83 1.61 11.75
C GLU A 107 17.55 1.66 12.60
N VAL A 108 16.71 2.67 12.38
CA VAL A 108 15.42 2.82 13.08
C VAL A 108 14.41 1.82 12.51
N PHE A 109 14.38 1.69 11.19
CA PHE A 109 13.46 0.82 10.46
C PHE A 109 14.00 -0.61 10.21
N ALA A 110 15.15 -0.97 10.78
CA ALA A 110 15.66 -2.34 10.82
C ALA A 110 14.81 -3.27 11.71
N LYS A 111 13.90 -2.69 12.51
CA LYS A 111 12.87 -3.36 13.30
C LYS A 111 11.51 -2.72 13.03
N PRO A 112 10.39 -3.38 13.34
CA PRO A 112 9.07 -2.79 13.18
C PRO A 112 8.96 -1.45 13.92
N GLN A 113 8.31 -0.48 13.27
CA GLN A 113 8.07 0.87 13.79
C GLN A 113 6.59 1.21 13.64
N HIS A 114 5.72 0.39 14.23
CA HIS A 114 4.26 0.49 14.07
C HIS A 114 3.78 1.94 14.12
N SER A 115 2.99 2.35 13.13
CA SER A 115 2.45 3.72 12.98
C SER A 115 3.45 4.86 12.75
N LYS A 116 4.69 4.55 12.36
CA LYS A 116 5.72 5.56 12.01
C LYS A 116 6.17 5.36 10.56
N GLY A 117 7.14 6.15 10.10
CA GLY A 117 7.61 6.06 8.73
C GLY A 117 6.75 6.89 7.78
N VAL A 118 6.37 6.29 6.66
CA VAL A 118 5.62 6.97 5.60
C VAL A 118 4.17 7.24 5.99
N TRP A 119 3.86 8.47 6.45
CA TRP A 119 2.49 8.99 6.56
C TRP A 119 2.05 9.64 5.23
N ALA A 120 0.92 10.36 5.24
CA ALA A 120 0.21 10.81 4.04
C ALA A 120 1.14 11.41 2.98
N PRO A 121 1.31 10.73 1.83
CA PRO A 121 2.19 11.20 0.78
C PRO A 121 1.51 12.23 -0.11
N SER A 122 2.31 13.00 -0.85
CA SER A 122 1.84 13.75 -2.01
C SER A 122 2.63 13.45 -3.26
N LEU A 123 1.94 12.99 -4.31
CA LEU A 123 2.47 12.66 -5.62
C LEU A 123 2.22 13.81 -6.59
N ARG A 124 3.26 14.30 -7.26
CA ARG A 124 3.14 15.32 -8.32
C ARG A 124 3.97 14.96 -9.54
N TYR A 125 3.49 15.38 -10.70
CA TYR A 125 4.25 15.38 -11.94
C TYR A 125 4.51 16.82 -12.35
N HIS A 126 5.78 17.23 -12.30
CA HIS A 126 6.20 18.59 -12.62
C HIS A 126 7.47 18.54 -13.45
N ASN A 127 7.53 19.36 -14.51
CA ASN A 127 8.67 19.46 -15.40
C ASN A 127 9.21 18.09 -15.89
N LYS A 128 8.28 17.23 -16.35
CA LYS A 128 8.56 15.87 -16.82
C LYS A 128 9.20 14.93 -15.80
N ARG A 129 8.98 15.18 -14.51
CA ARG A 129 9.51 14.39 -13.41
C ARG A 129 8.43 14.13 -12.37
N PHE A 130 8.44 12.94 -11.81
CA PHE A 130 7.60 12.56 -10.67
C PHE A 130 8.28 12.92 -9.37
N TYR A 131 7.49 13.41 -8.42
CA TYR A 131 7.89 13.76 -7.06
C TYR A 131 6.93 13.09 -6.09
N ILE A 132 7.46 12.49 -5.04
CA ILE A 132 6.67 12.05 -3.89
C ILE A 132 7.24 12.68 -2.63
N TYR A 133 6.43 13.48 -1.95
CA TYR A 133 6.71 14.02 -0.63
C TYR A 133 5.96 13.21 0.40
N TRP A 134 6.49 13.03 1.59
CA TRP A 134 5.73 12.46 2.71
C TRP A 134 6.25 13.00 4.03
N GLY A 135 5.37 13.05 5.02
CA GLY A 135 5.76 13.31 6.40
C GLY A 135 6.17 12.00 7.07
N ASP A 136 7.28 12.01 7.78
CA ASP A 136 7.54 11.09 8.88
C ASP A 136 7.27 11.87 10.18
N PRO A 137 6.34 11.41 11.05
CA PRO A 137 5.95 12.16 12.24
C PRO A 137 7.10 12.37 13.23
N ASP A 138 8.16 11.56 13.16
CA ASP A 138 9.29 11.60 14.08
C ASP A 138 10.51 12.36 13.50
N PHE A 139 10.64 12.43 12.17
CA PHE A 139 11.82 13.01 11.49
C PHE A 139 11.53 14.25 10.63
N GLY A 140 10.33 14.38 10.05
CA GLY A 140 9.93 15.50 9.21
C GLY A 140 9.62 15.12 7.76
N VAL A 141 9.73 16.06 6.83
CA VAL A 141 9.30 15.88 5.43
C VAL A 141 10.45 15.39 4.56
N TYR A 142 10.22 14.26 3.90
CA TYR A 142 11.10 13.71 2.89
C TYR A 142 10.55 13.93 1.47
N VAL A 143 11.44 13.89 0.48
CA VAL A 143 11.10 13.82 -0.94
C VAL A 143 11.92 12.76 -1.66
N ILE A 144 11.30 12.08 -2.63
CA ILE A 144 11.95 11.29 -3.67
C ILE A 144 11.46 11.70 -5.05
N THR A 145 12.28 11.47 -6.08
CA THR A 145 11.95 11.83 -7.45
C THR A 145 12.34 10.74 -8.44
N ALA A 146 11.65 10.68 -9.58
CA ALA A 146 11.98 9.80 -10.69
C ALA A 146 11.55 10.39 -12.04
N ASN A 147 12.21 9.99 -13.14
CA ASN A 147 11.79 10.38 -14.48
C ASN A 147 10.64 9.49 -15.01
N ALA A 148 10.50 8.28 -14.48
CA ALA A 148 9.39 7.36 -14.76
C ALA A 148 8.73 6.97 -13.43
N ILE A 149 7.42 6.77 -13.45
CA ILE A 149 6.64 6.43 -12.24
C ILE A 149 7.06 5.08 -11.62
N THR A 150 7.63 4.18 -12.42
CA THR A 150 8.19 2.90 -11.96
C THR A 150 9.64 3.01 -11.48
N GLY A 151 10.19 4.23 -11.39
CA GLY A 151 11.57 4.47 -11.00
C GLY A 151 12.59 4.36 -12.15
N PRO A 152 13.90 4.27 -11.83
CA PRO A 152 14.45 4.25 -10.48
C PRO A 152 14.20 5.57 -9.74
N TRP A 153 13.82 5.46 -8.46
CA TRP A 153 13.61 6.60 -7.58
C TRP A 153 14.91 7.04 -6.93
N THR A 154 15.06 8.33 -6.64
CA THR A 154 16.20 8.84 -5.85
C THR A 154 16.13 8.34 -4.41
N LYS A 155 17.27 8.35 -3.70
CA LYS A 155 17.27 8.15 -2.24
C LYS A 155 16.39 9.22 -1.56
N PRO A 156 15.72 8.89 -0.44
CA PRO A 156 14.99 9.87 0.36
C PRO A 156 15.86 11.06 0.76
N LEU A 157 15.38 12.27 0.49
CA LEU A 157 16.00 13.52 0.92
C LEU A 157 15.11 14.17 1.99
N LEU A 158 15.62 14.36 3.21
CA LEU A 158 14.95 15.13 4.25
C LEU A 158 15.07 16.62 3.91
N ILE A 159 13.95 17.30 3.65
CA ILE A 159 13.93 18.71 3.22
C ILE A 159 13.41 19.68 4.27
N LEU A 160 12.71 19.16 5.28
CA LEU A 160 12.22 19.89 6.44
C LEU A 160 12.26 18.98 7.65
N GLU A 161 13.28 19.12 8.48
CA GLU A 161 13.47 18.33 9.70
C GLU A 161 12.57 18.85 10.82
N GLY A 162 11.92 17.93 11.53
CA GLY A 162 11.13 18.30 12.71
C GLY A 162 10.07 17.26 13.08
N LYS A 163 9.63 17.30 14.33
CA LYS A 163 8.62 16.38 14.85
C LYS A 163 7.21 16.88 14.57
N GLY A 164 6.34 15.96 14.17
CA GLY A 164 4.94 16.20 13.91
C GLY A 164 4.64 17.03 12.67
N ILE A 165 5.62 17.22 11.77
CA ILE A 165 5.42 17.85 10.47
C ILE A 165 4.88 16.78 9.52
N ILE A 166 3.58 16.82 9.22
CA ILE A 166 2.87 15.76 8.49
C ILE A 166 2.15 16.29 7.26
N ASP A 167 1.75 15.37 6.39
CA ASP A 167 0.87 15.61 5.26
C ASP A 167 1.34 16.72 4.30
N PRO A 168 2.60 16.68 3.83
CA PRO A 168 3.12 17.69 2.94
C PRO A 168 2.44 17.65 1.57
N SER A 169 2.14 18.82 1.00
CA SER A 169 1.74 18.95 -0.40
C SER A 169 2.51 20.10 -1.06
N PRO A 170 3.29 19.84 -2.12
CA PRO A 170 3.97 20.88 -2.88
C PRO A 170 3.01 21.55 -3.89
N LEU A 171 3.37 22.76 -4.33
CA LEU A 171 2.79 23.45 -5.48
C LEU A 171 3.84 24.30 -6.19
N TRP A 172 3.93 24.17 -7.51
CA TRP A 172 4.71 25.06 -8.37
C TRP A 172 3.81 26.09 -9.05
N ASP A 173 4.27 27.34 -9.08
CA ASP A 173 3.56 28.45 -9.71
C ASP A 173 4.55 29.40 -10.40
N GLY A 174 4.78 29.17 -11.69
CA GLY A 174 5.83 29.84 -12.44
C GLY A 174 7.21 29.50 -11.86
N ASP A 175 8.00 30.52 -11.56
CA ASP A 175 9.33 30.38 -10.95
C ASP A 175 9.31 30.20 -9.43
N LYS A 176 8.12 30.16 -8.81
CA LYS A 176 7.95 29.99 -7.37
C LYS A 176 7.49 28.57 -7.06
N ALA A 177 7.94 28.05 -5.93
CA ALA A 177 7.46 26.79 -5.38
C ALA A 177 7.12 26.95 -3.91
N TYR A 178 6.12 26.18 -3.47
CA TYR A 178 5.57 26.22 -2.12
C TYR A 178 5.37 24.81 -1.61
N LEU A 179 5.39 24.66 -0.28
CA LEU A 179 5.02 23.43 0.41
C LEU A 179 4.08 23.79 1.56
N ILE A 180 2.89 23.20 1.59
CA ILE A 180 2.03 23.23 2.78
C ILE A 180 2.19 21.93 3.56
N HIS A 181 2.02 21.98 4.87
CA HIS A 181 1.92 20.79 5.71
C HIS A 181 0.94 21.05 6.88
N ALA A 182 0.55 19.97 7.55
CA ALA A 182 -0.22 20.00 8.80
C ALA A 182 0.66 19.61 10.00
N TRP A 183 0.06 19.63 11.19
CA TRP A 183 0.73 19.29 12.44
C TRP A 183 0.09 18.10 13.15
N ALA A 184 0.90 17.11 13.53
CA ALA A 184 0.48 15.99 14.35
C ALA A 184 0.57 16.34 15.84
N GLY A 185 -0.57 16.58 16.49
CA GLY A 185 -0.62 16.93 17.92
C GLY A 185 0.07 15.93 18.83
N SER A 186 0.06 14.65 18.46
CA SER A 186 0.75 13.57 19.18
C SER A 186 2.28 13.73 19.27
N ARG A 187 2.90 14.52 18.39
CA ARG A 187 4.36 14.74 18.36
C ARG A 187 4.72 16.21 18.56
N ALA A 188 3.99 17.12 17.90
CA ALA A 188 4.25 18.56 17.92
C ALA A 188 3.56 19.29 19.08
N GLY A 189 2.58 18.67 19.75
CA GLY A 189 1.76 19.34 20.78
C GLY A 189 0.72 20.32 20.22
N VAL A 190 0.63 20.44 18.88
CA VAL A 190 -0.35 21.26 18.14
C VAL A 190 -0.91 20.46 16.97
N ASN A 191 -2.19 20.64 16.67
CA ASN A 191 -2.87 20.08 15.49
C ASN A 191 -3.83 21.12 14.89
N SER A 192 -4.66 20.73 13.92
CA SER A 192 -5.71 21.60 13.35
C SER A 192 -5.18 22.90 12.72
N LEU A 193 -3.93 22.91 12.26
CA LEU A 193 -3.20 24.10 11.81
C LEU A 193 -2.45 23.77 10.52
N LEU A 194 -2.50 24.66 9.54
CA LEU A 194 -1.79 24.52 8.27
C LEU A 194 -0.69 25.58 8.13
N THR A 195 0.53 25.14 7.81
CA THR A 195 1.71 25.99 7.65
C THR A 195 2.23 25.91 6.22
N MET A 196 2.48 27.07 5.62
CA MET A 196 2.95 27.24 4.25
C MET A 196 4.40 27.73 4.23
N HIS A 197 5.24 27.08 3.43
CA HIS A 197 6.64 27.43 3.22
C HIS A 197 6.91 27.84 1.77
N THR A 198 7.93 28.66 1.57
CA THR A 198 8.61 28.76 0.27
C THR A 198 9.58 27.60 0.09
N MET A 199 9.63 27.09 -1.14
CA MET A 199 10.49 25.99 -1.57
C MET A 199 11.30 26.43 -2.78
N ASN A 200 12.52 25.89 -2.96
CA ASN A 200 13.27 26.13 -4.19
C ASN A 200 12.55 25.51 -5.42
N PRO A 201 12.77 26.04 -6.63
CA PRO A 201 12.13 25.53 -7.84
C PRO A 201 12.37 24.04 -8.11
N GLU A 202 13.53 23.51 -7.70
CA GLU A 202 13.85 22.08 -7.87
C GLU A 202 13.02 21.17 -6.94
N GLY A 203 12.38 21.73 -5.91
CA GLY A 203 11.52 21.00 -4.98
C GLY A 203 12.26 20.22 -3.89
N THR A 204 13.51 20.60 -3.59
CA THR A 204 14.44 19.82 -2.76
C THR A 204 14.89 20.54 -1.50
N LYS A 205 14.39 21.75 -1.22
CA LYS A 205 14.81 22.57 -0.08
C LYS A 205 13.74 23.58 0.31
N ILE A 206 13.40 23.62 1.59
CA ILE A 206 12.61 24.70 2.20
C ILE A 206 13.48 25.93 2.45
N LEU A 207 12.92 27.12 2.21
CA LEU A 207 13.66 28.39 2.16
C LEU A 207 13.29 29.36 3.29
N ASP A 208 12.32 29.02 4.13
CA ASP A 208 11.86 29.86 5.24
C ASP A 208 11.37 29.02 6.44
N GLU A 209 11.03 29.71 7.54
CA GLU A 209 10.47 29.12 8.76
C GLU A 209 8.97 28.76 8.63
N GLY A 210 8.34 29.10 7.50
CA GLY A 210 6.92 28.90 7.28
C GLY A 210 6.02 29.99 7.87
N LYS A 211 4.78 30.01 7.38
CA LYS A 211 3.70 30.90 7.84
C LYS A 211 2.42 30.12 7.99
N ASN A 212 1.75 30.25 9.14
CA ASN A 212 0.43 29.68 9.34
C ASN A 212 -0.58 30.39 8.44
N VAL A 213 -1.34 29.62 7.65
CA VAL A 213 -2.28 30.14 6.64
C VAL A 213 -3.73 29.79 6.93
N PHE A 214 -3.97 28.79 7.78
CA PHE A 214 -5.31 28.41 8.22
C PHE A 214 -5.26 27.80 9.62
N ASP A 215 -6.15 28.26 10.50
CA ASP A 215 -6.35 27.77 11.86
C ASP A 215 -7.75 27.15 11.97
N GLY A 216 -7.80 25.85 12.20
CA GLY A 216 -9.02 25.05 12.32
C GLY A 216 -9.51 24.87 13.77
N HIS A 217 -8.86 25.42 14.79
CA HIS A 217 -9.19 25.11 16.19
C HIS A 217 -10.64 25.45 16.58
N ASP A 218 -11.28 26.45 15.97
CA ASP A 218 -12.62 26.85 16.42
C ASP A 218 -13.74 25.93 15.91
N ALA A 219 -13.64 25.47 14.65
CA ALA A 219 -14.74 24.78 13.96
C ALA A 219 -14.32 23.55 13.15
N ASN A 220 -13.02 23.38 12.91
CA ASN A 220 -12.45 22.36 12.03
C ASN A 220 -11.32 21.62 12.78
N HIS A 221 -11.60 21.14 13.99
CA HIS A 221 -10.64 20.36 14.75
C HIS A 221 -10.16 19.13 13.96
N THR A 222 -8.91 18.75 14.17
CA THR A 222 -8.24 17.67 13.40
C THR A 222 -8.17 18.01 11.91
N LEU A 223 -8.04 19.29 11.56
CA LEU A 223 -7.68 19.70 10.21
C LEU A 223 -6.27 19.22 9.88
N GLU A 224 -6.17 18.38 8.86
CA GLU A 224 -4.91 17.81 8.38
C GLU A 224 -5.01 17.48 6.88
N GLY A 225 -4.08 16.71 6.33
CA GLY A 225 -4.15 16.21 4.96
C GLY A 225 -4.21 17.25 3.83
N PRO A 226 -3.57 18.43 3.92
CA PRO A 226 -3.75 19.48 2.92
C PRO A 226 -3.21 19.06 1.55
N LYS A 227 -4.00 19.27 0.50
CA LYS A 227 -3.60 19.17 -0.90
C LYS A 227 -3.74 20.52 -1.59
N LEU A 228 -2.64 21.01 -2.15
CA LEU A 228 -2.60 22.27 -2.90
C LEU A 228 -2.98 22.10 -4.36
N TYR A 229 -3.81 23.01 -4.84
CA TYR A 229 -4.14 23.15 -6.25
C TYR A 229 -4.18 24.62 -6.64
N LYS A 230 -4.05 24.90 -7.94
CA LYS A 230 -4.30 26.23 -8.51
C LYS A 230 -5.31 26.11 -9.65
N LYS A 231 -6.39 26.88 -9.58
CA LYS A 231 -7.46 26.90 -10.59
C LYS A 231 -8.07 28.28 -10.69
N ASP A 232 -8.26 28.79 -11.92
CA ASP A 232 -8.96 30.05 -12.22
C ASP A 232 -8.50 31.26 -11.38
N GLY A 233 -7.18 31.37 -11.17
CA GLY A 233 -6.58 32.47 -10.41
C GLY A 233 -6.69 32.34 -8.88
N TYR A 234 -7.21 31.23 -8.37
CA TYR A 234 -7.25 30.90 -6.95
C TYR A 234 -6.28 29.77 -6.62
N TYR A 235 -5.68 29.85 -5.44
CA TYR A 235 -5.07 28.73 -4.74
C TYR A 235 -6.15 28.03 -3.93
N TYR A 236 -6.22 26.72 -4.06
CA TYR A 236 -7.11 25.88 -3.26
C TYR A 236 -6.30 25.01 -2.32
N ILE A 237 -6.80 24.84 -1.10
CA ILE A 237 -6.36 23.80 -0.18
C ILE A 237 -7.56 22.87 0.04
N PHE A 238 -7.43 21.60 -0.32
CA PHE A 238 -8.39 20.58 0.08
C PHE A 238 -7.82 19.87 1.29
N ALA A 239 -8.53 19.86 2.41
CA ALA A 239 -8.08 19.20 3.63
C ALA A 239 -9.30 18.69 4.42
N PRO A 240 -9.31 17.45 4.92
CA PRO A 240 -10.36 16.98 5.81
C PRO A 240 -10.24 17.59 7.22
N ALA A 241 -11.35 17.56 7.96
CA ALA A 241 -11.42 17.88 9.38
C ALA A 241 -12.45 16.97 10.09
N GLY A 242 -12.51 17.00 11.41
CA GLY A 242 -13.47 16.21 12.19
C GLY A 242 -13.00 14.77 12.51
N GLY A 243 -11.78 14.41 12.10
CA GLY A 243 -11.15 13.12 12.37
C GLY A 243 -11.46 12.04 11.33
N VAL A 244 -10.69 10.96 11.40
CA VAL A 244 -10.62 9.90 10.36
C VAL A 244 -11.94 9.14 10.16
N GLU A 245 -12.68 8.85 11.24
CA GLU A 245 -13.88 7.99 11.17
C GLU A 245 -15.18 8.76 10.87
N THR A 246 -15.28 10.02 11.31
CA THR A 246 -16.53 10.80 11.32
C THR A 246 -16.38 12.20 10.71
N GLY A 247 -15.26 12.46 10.05
CA GLY A 247 -14.91 13.77 9.51
C GLY A 247 -15.68 14.17 8.26
N TRP A 248 -15.27 15.30 7.71
CA TRP A 248 -15.76 15.89 6.47
C TRP A 248 -14.61 16.47 5.66
N GLN A 249 -14.84 16.72 4.38
CA GLN A 249 -13.87 17.36 3.48
C GLN A 249 -14.12 18.86 3.41
N LEU A 250 -13.09 19.67 3.67
CA LEU A 250 -13.10 21.09 3.38
C LEU A 250 -12.45 21.37 2.03
N ALA A 251 -12.95 22.41 1.37
CA ALA A 251 -12.20 23.17 0.40
C ALA A 251 -11.98 24.58 0.96
N MET A 252 -10.78 25.09 0.81
CA MET A 252 -10.39 26.46 1.11
C MET A 252 -9.90 27.12 -0.17
N ARG A 253 -10.16 28.41 -0.39
CA ARG A 253 -9.57 29.14 -1.52
C ARG A 253 -9.14 30.57 -1.17
N SER A 254 -8.10 31.04 -1.85
CA SER A 254 -7.63 32.42 -1.79
C SER A 254 -6.95 32.84 -3.09
N LYS A 255 -6.94 34.14 -3.39
CA LYS A 255 -6.11 34.70 -4.49
C LYS A 255 -4.65 34.91 -4.07
N ASN A 256 -4.35 34.78 -2.78
CA ASN A 256 -3.00 34.88 -2.22
C ASN A 256 -2.65 33.53 -1.57
N ILE A 257 -1.50 32.96 -1.91
CA ILE A 257 -1.04 31.67 -1.36
C ILE A 257 -0.96 31.68 0.18
N TYR A 258 -0.75 32.87 0.78
CA TYR A 258 -0.71 33.07 2.23
C TYR A 258 -2.04 33.50 2.86
N GLY A 259 -3.13 33.45 2.09
CA GLY A 259 -4.47 33.79 2.55
C GLY A 259 -4.77 35.31 2.63
N PRO A 260 -5.86 35.69 3.34
CA PRO A 260 -6.75 34.78 4.08
C PRO A 260 -7.51 33.84 3.14
N TYR A 261 -7.81 32.64 3.64
CA TYR A 261 -8.59 31.63 2.92
C TYR A 261 -10.04 31.66 3.39
N GLU A 262 -10.99 31.79 2.45
CA GLU A 262 -12.38 31.41 2.69
C GLU A 262 -12.51 29.89 2.58
N HIS A 263 -13.49 29.27 3.25
CA HIS A 263 -13.64 27.80 3.26
C HIS A 263 -15.10 27.35 3.25
N LYS A 264 -15.33 26.11 2.79
CA LYS A 264 -16.62 25.40 2.82
C LYS A 264 -16.41 23.91 3.12
N VAL A 265 -17.40 23.29 3.73
CA VAL A 265 -17.57 21.83 3.69
C VAL A 265 -18.09 21.46 2.31
N VAL A 266 -17.46 20.46 1.67
CA VAL A 266 -17.73 20.09 0.26
C VAL A 266 -18.01 18.60 0.06
N LEU A 267 -17.76 17.78 1.09
CA LEU A 267 -18.19 16.39 1.18
C LEU A 267 -18.38 16.04 2.66
N GLU A 268 -19.51 15.44 3.02
CA GLU A 268 -19.78 14.94 4.38
C GLU A 268 -20.53 13.61 4.34
N GLN A 269 -20.61 12.89 5.46
CA GLN A 269 -21.38 11.64 5.51
C GLN A 269 -22.88 11.87 5.16
N GLY A 270 -23.45 12.96 5.70
CA GLY A 270 -24.85 13.33 5.51
C GLY A 270 -25.82 12.21 5.90
N THR A 271 -26.68 11.85 4.96
CA THR A 271 -27.71 10.81 5.06
C THR A 271 -27.22 9.41 4.67
N THR A 272 -25.98 9.28 4.20
CA THR A 272 -25.43 8.01 3.73
C THR A 272 -24.93 7.12 4.88
N LYS A 273 -24.74 5.83 4.59
CA LYS A 273 -24.13 4.87 5.52
C LYS A 273 -22.60 4.82 5.42
N ILE A 274 -22.01 5.60 4.51
CA ILE A 274 -20.57 5.70 4.33
C ILE A 274 -20.12 6.75 5.34
N ASN A 275 -19.36 6.35 6.35
CA ASN A 275 -18.86 7.25 7.38
C ASN A 275 -17.86 8.28 6.81
N GLY A 276 -17.35 9.14 7.68
CA GLY A 276 -16.72 10.40 7.30
C GLY A 276 -15.68 10.28 6.18
N PRO A 277 -15.81 11.01 5.07
CA PRO A 277 -14.76 11.08 4.07
C PRO A 277 -13.52 11.73 4.67
N HIS A 278 -12.35 11.21 4.32
CA HIS A 278 -11.09 11.79 4.79
C HIS A 278 -10.01 11.62 3.73
N GLN A 279 -9.10 12.61 3.68
CA GLN A 279 -7.84 12.66 2.90
C GLN A 279 -7.91 12.07 1.49
N GLY A 280 -7.74 12.94 0.50
CA GLY A 280 -8.01 12.56 -0.88
C GLY A 280 -7.35 13.44 -1.92
N ALA A 281 -7.64 13.13 -3.18
CA ALA A 281 -7.10 13.82 -4.33
C ALA A 281 -8.20 14.20 -5.33
N TRP A 282 -8.14 15.45 -5.78
CA TRP A 282 -8.90 15.91 -6.94
C TRP A 282 -8.11 15.61 -8.20
N VAL A 283 -8.78 14.99 -9.18
CA VAL A 283 -8.25 14.71 -10.50
C VAL A 283 -9.30 14.99 -11.57
N ASP A 284 -8.87 15.44 -12.74
CA ASP A 284 -9.72 15.53 -13.92
C ASP A 284 -9.54 14.30 -14.82
N ALA A 285 -10.60 13.85 -15.47
CA ALA A 285 -10.55 12.81 -16.48
C ALA A 285 -10.23 13.41 -17.87
N PRO A 286 -9.83 12.61 -18.88
CA PRO A 286 -9.54 13.11 -20.24
C PRO A 286 -10.70 13.87 -20.90
N ASP A 287 -11.94 13.62 -20.48
CA ASP A 287 -13.13 14.33 -20.95
C ASP A 287 -13.38 15.67 -20.23
N GLY A 288 -12.50 16.05 -19.30
CA GLY A 288 -12.59 17.28 -18.50
C GLY A 288 -13.51 17.20 -17.27
N LYS A 289 -14.18 16.07 -17.03
CA LYS A 289 -14.97 15.88 -15.80
C LYS A 289 -14.05 15.72 -14.60
N ASN A 290 -14.50 16.20 -13.44
CA ASN A 290 -13.70 16.19 -12.22
C ASN A 290 -14.15 15.05 -11.32
N TRP A 291 -13.20 14.51 -10.58
CA TRP A 291 -13.40 13.39 -9.67
C TRP A 291 -12.60 13.63 -8.40
N PHE A 292 -13.13 13.11 -7.29
CA PHE A 292 -12.46 13.17 -6.01
C PHE A 292 -12.33 11.75 -5.45
N LEU A 293 -11.09 11.33 -5.20
CA LEU A 293 -10.80 10.09 -4.48
C LEU A 293 -10.53 10.41 -3.03
N HIS A 294 -11.09 9.63 -2.11
CA HIS A 294 -10.85 9.74 -0.67
C HIS A 294 -10.94 8.36 -0.04
N PHE A 295 -10.47 8.19 1.19
CA PHE A 295 -10.70 6.94 1.90
C PHE A 295 -11.94 6.99 2.81
N GLN A 296 -12.39 5.79 3.19
CA GLN A 296 -13.36 5.52 4.24
C GLN A 296 -12.69 4.61 5.30
N ASP A 297 -12.74 4.94 6.59
CA ASP A 297 -12.27 4.02 7.64
C ASP A 297 -13.28 2.91 7.92
N GLN A 298 -12.83 1.66 7.79
CA GLN A 298 -13.62 0.46 8.09
C GLN A 298 -12.97 -0.40 9.18
N GLY A 299 -12.28 0.23 10.14
CA GLY A 299 -11.68 -0.44 11.29
C GLY A 299 -10.67 -1.51 10.90
N VAL A 300 -11.03 -2.79 11.08
CA VAL A 300 -10.11 -3.92 10.87
C VAL A 300 -9.66 -4.08 9.41
N TYR A 301 -10.49 -3.66 8.45
CA TYR A 301 -10.17 -3.68 7.02
C TYR A 301 -9.33 -2.45 6.59
N GLY A 302 -9.11 -1.51 7.50
CA GLY A 302 -8.38 -0.26 7.26
C GLY A 302 -9.18 0.75 6.46
N ARG A 303 -8.45 1.57 5.71
CA ARG A 303 -8.98 2.74 5.01
C ARG A 303 -9.13 2.43 3.52
N VAL A 304 -10.36 2.10 3.11
CA VAL A 304 -10.73 1.67 1.74
C VAL A 304 -10.98 2.87 0.83
N LEU A 305 -10.71 2.73 -0.47
CA LEU A 305 -10.74 3.86 -1.42
C LEU A 305 -12.13 4.07 -2.04
N HIS A 306 -12.64 5.29 -1.97
CA HIS A 306 -13.87 5.73 -2.60
C HIS A 306 -13.60 6.71 -3.74
N LEU A 307 -14.43 6.65 -4.78
CA LEU A 307 -14.42 7.57 -5.91
C LEU A 307 -15.76 8.31 -5.98
N GLN A 308 -15.68 9.64 -6.01
CA GLN A 308 -16.84 10.55 -6.07
C GLN A 308 -16.80 11.35 -7.38
N PRO A 309 -17.94 11.52 -8.08
CA PRO A 309 -18.04 12.56 -9.11
C PRO A 309 -17.84 13.93 -8.44
N MET A 310 -17.22 14.86 -9.15
CA MET A 310 -17.02 16.21 -8.65
C MET A 310 -17.35 17.23 -9.72
N GLU A 311 -18.04 18.30 -9.32
CA GLU A 311 -18.36 19.43 -10.19
C GLU A 311 -17.95 20.75 -9.55
N TRP A 312 -17.83 21.80 -10.37
CA TRP A 312 -17.53 23.14 -9.91
C TRP A 312 -18.77 24.02 -10.03
N ARG A 313 -19.20 24.61 -8.91
CA ARG A 313 -20.32 25.57 -8.84
C ARG A 313 -19.85 26.85 -8.15
N ASP A 314 -19.95 27.98 -8.84
CA ASP A 314 -19.50 29.29 -8.34
C ASP A 314 -18.05 29.30 -7.78
N GLY A 315 -17.18 28.54 -8.44
CA GLY A 315 -15.78 28.36 -8.05
C GLY A 315 -15.57 27.53 -6.78
N TRP A 316 -16.56 26.72 -6.37
CA TRP A 316 -16.43 25.76 -5.28
C TRP A 316 -16.63 24.33 -5.80
N PRO A 317 -15.88 23.35 -5.30
CA PRO A 317 -16.12 21.95 -5.62
C PRO A 317 -17.36 21.45 -4.88
N VAL A 318 -18.14 20.62 -5.54
CA VAL A 318 -19.22 19.82 -4.94
C VAL A 318 -18.90 18.36 -5.29
N MET A 319 -18.65 17.54 -4.28
CA MET A 319 -18.17 16.17 -4.43
C MET A 319 -19.27 15.19 -4.06
N GLY A 320 -19.42 14.08 -4.80
CA GLY A 320 -20.49 13.12 -4.54
C GLY A 320 -21.84 13.66 -4.98
N LYS A 321 -22.88 13.45 -4.17
CA LYS A 321 -24.24 13.91 -4.45
C LYS A 321 -24.89 14.50 -3.20
N ASP A 322 -25.46 15.68 -3.34
CA ASP A 322 -26.27 16.35 -2.30
C ASP A 322 -27.67 15.70 -2.28
N PHE A 323 -27.95 14.82 -1.30
CA PHE A 323 -29.23 14.12 -1.23
C PHE A 323 -30.27 14.88 -0.41
N ASP A 324 -29.85 15.69 0.56
CA ASP A 324 -30.73 16.44 1.46
C ASP A 324 -30.98 17.91 1.01
N GLY A 325 -30.25 18.38 0.00
CA GLY A 325 -30.38 19.72 -0.58
C GLY A 325 -29.68 20.81 0.22
N ASN A 326 -28.77 20.46 1.13
CA ASN A 326 -28.07 21.42 2.00
C ASN A 326 -26.90 22.14 1.30
N GLY A 327 -26.55 21.74 0.07
CA GLY A 327 -25.47 22.31 -0.74
C GLY A 327 -24.10 21.65 -0.54
N ILE A 328 -24.00 20.62 0.31
CA ILE A 328 -22.84 19.80 0.57
C ILE A 328 -23.10 18.43 -0.06
N GLY A 329 -22.10 17.87 -0.74
CA GLY A 329 -22.29 16.55 -1.32
C GLY A 329 -22.01 15.42 -0.32
N GLU A 330 -22.54 14.24 -0.61
CA GLU A 330 -22.40 13.05 0.21
C GLU A 330 -21.83 11.88 -0.62
N PRO A 331 -21.06 10.96 0.00
CA PRO A 331 -20.48 9.82 -0.68
C PRO A 331 -21.51 8.93 -1.39
N ILE A 332 -21.26 8.62 -2.65
CA ILE A 332 -22.09 7.70 -3.43
C ILE A 332 -21.63 6.25 -3.29
N ALA A 333 -22.58 5.31 -3.33
CA ALA A 333 -22.27 3.88 -3.36
C ALA A 333 -21.94 3.37 -4.77
N SER A 334 -22.48 3.98 -5.82
CA SER A 334 -22.27 3.56 -7.21
C SER A 334 -22.51 4.70 -8.18
N TRP A 335 -21.81 4.68 -9.33
CA TRP A 335 -21.95 5.67 -10.41
C TRP A 335 -21.46 5.15 -11.75
N GLN A 336 -21.65 5.97 -12.79
CA GLN A 336 -21.03 5.75 -14.10
C GLN A 336 -19.51 5.86 -14.00
N LYS A 337 -18.79 4.98 -14.71
CA LYS A 337 -17.33 5.03 -14.77
C LYS A 337 -16.85 6.36 -15.37
N PRO A 338 -15.74 6.93 -14.86
CA PRO A 338 -15.11 8.12 -15.44
C PRO A 338 -14.70 7.97 -16.89
N VAL A 339 -14.13 6.80 -17.22
CA VAL A 339 -13.65 6.47 -18.55
C VAL A 339 -14.25 5.12 -18.96
N ALA A 340 -14.83 5.08 -20.16
CA ALA A 340 -15.37 3.84 -20.71
C ALA A 340 -14.23 2.94 -21.19
N THR A 341 -14.02 1.83 -20.48
CA THR A 341 -13.10 0.77 -20.86
C THR A 341 -13.67 -0.58 -20.46
N ASN A 342 -13.38 -1.60 -21.27
CA ASN A 342 -13.74 -3.00 -21.02
C ASN A 342 -12.62 -3.77 -20.29
N THR A 343 -11.46 -3.14 -20.10
CA THR A 343 -10.31 -3.76 -19.44
C THR A 343 -10.48 -3.68 -17.94
N VAL A 344 -10.69 -4.85 -17.32
CA VAL A 344 -10.78 -5.01 -15.86
C VAL A 344 -9.46 -5.59 -15.36
N TYR A 345 -9.01 -5.06 -14.22
CA TYR A 345 -7.91 -5.60 -13.44
C TYR A 345 -8.04 -5.09 -12.00
N THR A 346 -7.55 -5.88 -11.06
CA THR A 346 -7.53 -5.55 -9.63
C THR A 346 -6.11 -5.73 -9.08
N PRO A 347 -5.81 -5.18 -7.90
CA PRO A 347 -4.60 -5.55 -7.18
C PRO A 347 -4.51 -7.05 -6.97
N GLN A 348 -3.28 -7.59 -7.05
CA GLN A 348 -3.00 -8.98 -6.76
C GLN A 348 -3.15 -9.26 -5.26
N GLU A 349 -3.56 -10.48 -4.93
CA GLU A 349 -3.83 -10.94 -3.55
C GLU A 349 -3.48 -12.43 -3.41
N SER A 350 -3.70 -13.21 -4.47
CA SER A 350 -3.17 -14.55 -4.63
C SER A 350 -1.76 -14.53 -5.24
N ASP A 351 -0.94 -15.52 -4.89
CA ASP A 351 0.42 -15.68 -5.38
C ASP A 351 0.77 -17.17 -5.53
N ASP A 352 1.35 -17.54 -6.66
CA ASP A 352 1.94 -18.88 -6.89
C ASP A 352 3.45 -18.88 -6.64
N PHE A 353 4.03 -17.74 -6.27
CA PHE A 353 5.47 -17.57 -6.04
C PHE A 353 6.33 -18.09 -7.19
N ASN A 354 5.83 -17.91 -8.42
CA ASN A 354 6.48 -18.38 -9.64
C ASN A 354 7.96 -17.93 -9.66
N ASN A 355 8.87 -18.88 -9.88
CA ASN A 355 10.32 -18.64 -9.86
C ASN A 355 10.87 -18.04 -8.53
N GLY A 356 10.18 -18.32 -7.40
CA GLY A 356 10.55 -17.92 -6.05
C GLY A 356 10.47 -16.42 -5.77
N VAL A 357 9.73 -15.67 -6.59
CA VAL A 357 9.58 -14.21 -6.44
C VAL A 357 8.20 -13.90 -5.84
N PRO A 358 8.13 -13.22 -4.69
CA PRO A 358 6.86 -12.73 -4.18
C PRO A 358 6.32 -11.59 -5.07
N GLY A 359 5.03 -11.59 -5.31
CA GLY A 359 4.32 -10.52 -6.02
C GLY A 359 4.34 -9.18 -5.29
N LEU A 360 3.84 -8.14 -5.96
CA LEU A 360 3.89 -6.76 -5.45
C LEU A 360 2.94 -6.50 -4.26
N GLN A 361 2.02 -7.39 -3.94
CA GLN A 361 1.12 -7.24 -2.80
C GLN A 361 1.81 -7.40 -1.44
N TRP A 362 3.01 -7.98 -1.43
CA TRP A 362 3.73 -8.35 -0.21
C TRP A 362 4.57 -7.21 0.34
N GLN A 363 4.48 -7.01 1.66
CA GLN A 363 5.33 -6.07 2.40
C GLN A 363 5.87 -6.73 3.68
N TRP A 364 7.11 -6.43 4.01
CA TRP A 364 7.73 -6.67 5.30
C TRP A 364 7.31 -5.61 6.31
N TYR A 365 7.30 -5.97 7.60
CA TYR A 365 7.04 -5.03 8.70
C TYR A 365 8.25 -4.16 9.10
N ALA A 366 9.42 -4.45 8.54
CA ALA A 366 10.66 -3.70 8.72
C ALA A 366 11.47 -3.75 7.42
N ASN A 367 12.52 -2.92 7.32
CA ASN A 367 13.42 -2.92 6.17
C ASN A 367 13.96 -4.33 5.88
N PRO A 368 13.85 -4.85 4.64
CA PRO A 368 14.16 -6.23 4.33
C PRO A 368 15.63 -6.57 4.58
N SER A 369 15.87 -7.82 4.99
CA SER A 369 17.21 -8.39 5.05
C SER A 369 17.29 -9.60 4.12
N VAL A 370 18.41 -9.71 3.39
CA VAL A 370 18.73 -10.89 2.56
C VAL A 370 18.82 -12.19 3.38
N LYS A 371 18.81 -12.10 4.72
CA LYS A 371 18.81 -13.25 5.64
C LYS A 371 17.42 -13.79 5.93
N TRP A 372 16.35 -13.19 5.40
CA TRP A 372 14.96 -13.57 5.73
C TRP A 372 14.31 -14.48 4.70
N SER A 373 14.72 -14.37 3.44
CA SER A 373 14.18 -15.19 2.36
C SER A 373 15.25 -15.48 1.31
N ALA A 374 14.98 -16.45 0.45
CA ALA A 374 15.78 -16.71 -0.74
C ALA A 374 14.86 -16.92 -1.94
N GLN A 375 15.20 -16.26 -3.04
CA GLN A 375 14.69 -16.64 -4.34
C GLN A 375 15.46 -17.88 -4.81
N ILE A 376 14.76 -18.96 -5.10
CA ILE A 376 15.33 -20.18 -5.66
C ILE A 376 14.89 -20.27 -7.13
N PRO A 377 15.76 -19.94 -8.10
CA PRO A 377 15.38 -19.96 -9.50
C PRO A 377 14.94 -21.35 -9.97
N GLY A 378 13.88 -21.41 -10.77
CA GLY A 378 13.32 -22.65 -11.30
C GLY A 378 12.42 -23.43 -10.34
N THR A 379 12.04 -22.84 -9.20
CA THR A 379 11.03 -23.39 -8.29
C THR A 379 9.82 -22.49 -8.18
N ASP A 380 8.67 -23.06 -7.86
CA ASP A 380 7.40 -22.34 -7.67
C ASP A 380 7.01 -22.39 -6.18
N TYR A 381 7.91 -21.90 -5.33
CA TYR A 381 7.67 -21.70 -3.91
C TYR A 381 8.50 -20.51 -3.40
N LEU A 382 7.98 -19.83 -2.37
CA LEU A 382 8.74 -18.83 -1.63
C LEU A 382 9.42 -19.47 -0.42
N ARG A 383 10.74 -19.31 -0.30
CA ARG A 383 11.49 -19.75 0.88
C ARG A 383 11.66 -18.61 1.89
N LEU A 384 11.20 -18.85 3.11
CA LEU A 384 11.47 -18.00 4.28
C LEU A 384 12.42 -18.71 5.24
N PHE A 385 13.53 -18.07 5.63
CA PHE A 385 14.44 -18.62 6.64
C PHE A 385 13.86 -18.45 8.05
N ALA A 386 14.17 -19.40 8.94
CA ALA A 386 13.76 -19.30 10.33
C ALA A 386 14.60 -18.25 11.08
N VAL A 387 14.02 -17.07 11.31
CA VAL A 387 14.68 -15.97 12.02
C VAL A 387 14.42 -16.06 13.52
N SER A 388 15.45 -15.88 14.34
CA SER A 388 15.30 -15.89 15.80
C SER A 388 14.41 -14.74 16.28
N LYS A 389 13.48 -15.05 17.19
CA LYS A 389 12.71 -14.04 17.95
C LYS A 389 13.60 -13.16 18.83
N ASN A 390 14.86 -13.53 19.07
CA ASN A 390 15.86 -12.69 19.74
C ASN A 390 15.40 -12.07 21.07
N GLY A 391 14.74 -12.88 21.90
CA GLY A 391 14.24 -12.48 23.22
C GLY A 391 12.88 -11.80 23.22
N LEU A 392 12.24 -11.61 22.05
CA LEU A 392 10.91 -11.03 21.96
C LEU A 392 9.84 -11.99 22.52
N PRO A 393 8.88 -11.49 23.30
CA PRO A 393 7.87 -12.32 23.95
C PRO A 393 6.80 -12.85 22.97
N ASN A 394 6.66 -12.20 21.82
CA ASN A 394 5.65 -12.46 20.80
C ASN A 394 6.14 -11.94 19.43
N LEU A 395 5.29 -12.02 18.39
CA LEU A 395 5.62 -11.64 17.02
C LEU A 395 5.44 -10.15 16.71
N TRP A 396 4.99 -9.33 17.67
CA TRP A 396 4.72 -7.89 17.45
C TRP A 396 5.93 -7.16 16.88
N ASP A 397 7.08 -7.30 17.52
CA ASP A 397 8.32 -6.63 17.11
C ASP A 397 9.23 -7.53 16.23
N VAL A 398 8.72 -8.64 15.69
CA VAL A 398 9.50 -9.52 14.82
C VAL A 398 9.57 -8.91 13.40
N PRO A 399 10.78 -8.70 12.85
CA PRO A 399 10.93 -7.90 11.63
C PRO A 399 10.56 -8.64 10.33
N ASN A 400 10.65 -9.98 10.32
CA ASN A 400 10.53 -10.80 9.11
C ASN A 400 9.14 -11.39 8.90
N LEU A 401 8.08 -10.65 9.23
CA LEU A 401 6.72 -11.01 8.83
C LEU A 401 6.46 -10.51 7.41
N LEU A 402 6.09 -11.42 6.49
CA LEU A 402 5.73 -11.07 5.12
C LEU A 402 4.21 -11.05 5.01
N LEU A 403 3.66 -9.85 4.90
CA LEU A 403 2.23 -9.60 5.08
C LEU A 403 1.66 -8.79 3.92
N GLN A 404 0.36 -8.93 3.69
CA GLN A 404 -0.43 -8.19 2.71
C GLN A 404 -1.74 -7.71 3.33
N LYS A 405 -2.39 -6.75 2.65
CA LYS A 405 -3.64 -6.10 3.09
C LYS A 405 -4.83 -7.05 2.98
N LEU A 406 -5.92 -6.77 3.69
CA LEU A 406 -7.17 -7.50 3.52
C LEU A 406 -7.86 -7.01 2.23
N PRO A 407 -8.26 -7.89 1.30
CA PRO A 407 -8.78 -7.49 -0.01
C PRO A 407 -10.32 -7.38 -0.10
N ALA A 408 -11.04 -7.81 0.94
CA ALA A 408 -12.49 -7.91 0.96
C ALA A 408 -13.03 -8.05 2.40
N PRO A 409 -14.33 -7.85 2.64
CA PRO A 409 -14.96 -8.09 3.94
C PRO A 409 -15.06 -9.58 4.31
N ASP A 410 -15.25 -10.44 3.31
CA ASP A 410 -15.37 -11.89 3.46
C ASP A 410 -14.46 -12.56 2.43
N PHE A 411 -13.58 -13.44 2.90
CA PHE A 411 -12.67 -14.21 2.04
C PHE A 411 -12.05 -15.38 2.79
N THR A 412 -11.49 -16.31 2.03
CA THR A 412 -10.73 -17.47 2.52
C THR A 412 -9.32 -17.44 1.97
N VAL A 413 -8.34 -17.51 2.87
CA VAL A 413 -6.92 -17.72 2.53
C VAL A 413 -6.55 -19.17 2.74
N THR A 414 -5.89 -19.77 1.77
CA THR A 414 -5.22 -21.06 1.95
C THR A 414 -3.75 -20.95 1.50
N THR A 415 -2.85 -21.67 2.15
CA THR A 415 -1.46 -21.85 1.73
C THR A 415 -0.99 -23.26 2.04
N LYS A 416 0.03 -23.74 1.32
CA LYS A 416 0.70 -25.00 1.60
C LYS A 416 2.13 -24.68 2.06
N VAL A 417 2.50 -25.18 3.23
CA VAL A 417 3.80 -24.90 3.85
C VAL A 417 4.54 -26.20 4.15
N LYS A 418 5.84 -26.20 3.87
CA LYS A 418 6.78 -27.25 4.28
C LYS A 418 7.85 -26.66 5.19
N LEU A 419 7.98 -27.18 6.41
CA LEU A 419 8.99 -26.75 7.39
C LEU A 419 10.21 -27.68 7.37
N ALA A 420 11.39 -27.11 7.16
CA ALA A 420 12.67 -27.77 7.33
C ALA A 420 13.41 -27.15 8.52
N THR A 421 13.80 -27.96 9.50
CA THR A 421 14.40 -27.44 10.75
C THR A 421 15.92 -27.33 10.71
N GLU A 422 16.57 -28.10 9.84
CA GLU A 422 18.00 -28.44 9.88
C GLU A 422 18.44 -29.10 11.21
N TRP A 423 19.14 -30.22 11.11
CA TRP A 423 19.63 -31.01 12.25
C TRP A 423 18.56 -31.42 13.28
N GLU A 424 17.29 -31.48 12.87
CA GLU A 424 16.18 -31.80 13.77
C GLU A 424 16.14 -30.88 15.01
N THR A 425 16.45 -29.60 14.80
CA THR A 425 16.50 -28.63 15.89
C THR A 425 15.06 -28.20 16.27
N PRO A 426 14.61 -28.40 17.53
CA PRO A 426 13.27 -27.97 17.97
C PRO A 426 13.16 -26.45 18.12
N GLY A 427 11.94 -25.93 18.11
CA GLY A 427 11.65 -24.50 18.30
C GLY A 427 11.63 -23.68 17.01
N LYS A 428 11.32 -24.32 15.87
CA LYS A 428 11.07 -23.64 14.58
C LYS A 428 9.58 -23.66 14.29
N THR A 429 9.03 -22.53 13.84
CA THR A 429 7.61 -22.38 13.51
C THR A 429 7.45 -21.62 12.20
N ALA A 430 6.54 -22.08 11.36
CA ALA A 430 6.09 -21.35 10.17
C ALA A 430 4.57 -21.44 10.06
N GLY A 431 3.92 -20.40 9.54
CA GLY A 431 2.46 -20.40 9.52
C GLY A 431 1.80 -19.29 8.74
N LEU A 432 0.47 -19.34 8.76
CA LEU A 432 -0.46 -18.35 8.22
C LEU A 432 -1.01 -17.51 9.37
N ILE A 433 -0.79 -16.19 9.33
CA ILE A 433 -1.09 -15.25 10.41
C ILE A 433 -2.11 -14.20 9.99
N MET A 434 -2.98 -13.81 10.93
CA MET A 434 -3.70 -12.53 10.96
C MET A 434 -3.05 -11.63 12.00
N MET A 435 -2.38 -10.59 11.54
CA MET A 435 -1.60 -9.64 12.33
C MET A 435 -2.39 -8.38 12.65
N GLY A 436 -2.25 -7.90 13.88
CA GLY A 436 -2.96 -6.77 14.47
C GLY A 436 -2.47 -6.52 15.89
N GLN A 437 -3.02 -5.52 16.60
CA GLN A 437 -2.69 -5.25 18.02
C GLN A 437 -2.78 -6.49 18.92
N SER A 438 -3.69 -7.39 18.55
CA SER A 438 -3.67 -8.80 18.89
C SER A 438 -3.56 -9.59 17.59
N TYR A 439 -2.91 -10.74 17.62
CA TYR A 439 -2.78 -11.58 16.43
C TYR A 439 -3.11 -13.04 16.71
N ALA A 440 -3.42 -13.78 15.66
CA ALA A 440 -3.58 -15.22 15.71
C ALA A 440 -2.99 -15.87 14.47
N TYR A 441 -2.49 -17.09 14.61
CA TYR A 441 -2.03 -17.89 13.48
C TYR A 441 -2.37 -19.36 13.66
N VAL A 442 -2.40 -20.06 12.52
CA VAL A 442 -2.25 -21.51 12.46
C VAL A 442 -0.92 -21.82 11.79
N GLY A 443 -0.14 -22.74 12.35
CA GLY A 443 1.22 -22.99 11.89
C GLY A 443 1.71 -24.39 12.20
N ILE A 444 2.80 -24.76 11.54
CA ILE A 444 3.56 -25.97 11.80
C ILE A 444 4.79 -25.61 12.66
N THR A 445 4.99 -26.36 13.74
CA THR A 445 6.12 -26.23 14.65
C THR A 445 6.84 -27.57 14.78
N TYR A 446 8.17 -27.56 14.92
CA TYR A 446 8.91 -28.76 15.29
C TYR A 446 9.32 -28.69 16.78
N THR A 447 8.80 -29.60 17.59
CA THR A 447 9.10 -29.69 19.02
C THR A 447 8.98 -31.15 19.49
N ASP A 448 9.69 -31.52 20.55
CA ASP A 448 9.68 -32.89 21.11
C ASP A 448 9.99 -33.98 20.06
N GLY A 449 10.83 -33.67 19.07
CA GLY A 449 11.20 -34.58 17.98
C GLY A 449 10.07 -34.84 16.97
N LYS A 450 9.01 -34.03 16.96
CA LYS A 450 7.84 -34.20 16.10
C LYS A 450 7.40 -32.89 15.46
N TYR A 451 6.79 -33.00 14.29
CA TYR A 451 6.03 -31.89 13.72
C TYR A 451 4.67 -31.82 14.40
N LYS A 452 4.25 -30.62 14.75
CA LYS A 452 2.96 -30.34 15.35
C LYS A 452 2.28 -29.18 14.63
N LEU A 453 0.98 -29.29 14.43
CA LEU A 453 0.14 -28.15 14.06
C LEU A 453 -0.25 -27.41 15.33
N ASN A 454 -0.13 -26.08 15.33
CA ASN A 454 -0.56 -25.22 16.42
C ASN A 454 -1.51 -24.13 15.92
N GLN A 455 -2.59 -23.87 16.66
CA GLN A 455 -3.24 -22.56 16.62
C GLN A 455 -2.77 -21.76 17.83
N VAL A 456 -2.28 -20.55 17.58
CA VAL A 456 -1.75 -19.64 18.61
C VAL A 456 -2.48 -18.31 18.53
N VAL A 457 -2.74 -17.73 19.70
CA VAL A 457 -3.28 -16.37 19.85
C VAL A 457 -2.38 -15.57 20.78
N CYS A 458 -2.12 -14.32 20.44
CA CYS A 458 -1.51 -13.33 21.32
C CYS A 458 -2.46 -12.14 21.47
N GLU A 459 -3.17 -12.08 22.60
CA GLU A 459 -4.03 -10.96 22.98
C GLU A 459 -3.18 -9.84 23.56
N ASP A 460 -3.45 -8.59 23.17
CA ASP A 460 -2.66 -7.43 23.59
C ASP A 460 -1.15 -7.59 23.28
N ALA A 461 -0.81 -8.09 22.10
CA ALA A 461 0.58 -8.29 21.67
C ALA A 461 1.41 -7.01 21.78
N ILE A 462 0.80 -5.86 21.47
CA ILE A 462 1.36 -4.51 21.64
C ILE A 462 1.81 -4.19 23.08
N LYS A 463 1.22 -4.84 24.10
CA LYS A 463 1.60 -4.67 25.51
C LYS A 463 2.68 -5.68 25.97
N GLY A 464 3.22 -6.47 25.05
CA GLY A 464 4.25 -7.47 25.34
C GLY A 464 3.70 -8.76 25.96
N SER A 465 2.40 -9.04 25.80
CA SER A 465 1.78 -10.30 26.25
C SER A 465 2.42 -11.52 25.58
N ALA A 466 2.45 -12.65 26.29
CA ALA A 466 2.94 -13.91 25.74
C ALA A 466 1.89 -14.59 24.84
N GLU A 467 2.37 -15.41 23.91
CA GLU A 467 1.55 -16.28 23.08
C GLU A 467 0.85 -17.37 23.90
N LYS A 468 -0.38 -17.73 23.50
CA LYS A 468 -1.16 -18.84 24.06
C LYS A 468 -1.47 -19.85 22.96
N VAL A 469 -1.12 -21.12 23.16
CA VAL A 469 -1.51 -22.22 22.27
C VAL A 469 -2.95 -22.62 22.59
N LEU A 470 -3.85 -22.55 21.62
CA LEU A 470 -5.27 -22.90 21.77
C LEU A 470 -5.61 -24.28 21.21
N PHE A 471 -4.78 -24.78 20.30
CA PHE A 471 -4.94 -26.07 19.66
C PHE A 471 -3.56 -26.62 19.31
N GLU A 472 -3.34 -27.91 19.52
CA GLU A 472 -2.14 -28.63 19.13
C GLU A 472 -2.54 -30.00 18.59
N GLU A 473 -1.92 -30.42 17.47
CA GLU A 473 -2.05 -31.78 16.94
C GLU A 473 -0.72 -32.28 16.38
N THR A 474 -0.41 -33.56 16.59
CA THR A 474 0.81 -34.15 16.01
C THR A 474 0.62 -34.43 14.52
N LEU A 475 1.58 -34.01 13.71
CA LEU A 475 1.63 -34.28 12.28
C LEU A 475 2.64 -35.40 11.99
N ASN A 476 2.30 -36.23 10.99
CA ASN A 476 3.20 -37.29 10.49
C ASN A 476 4.11 -36.81 9.35
N SER A 477 3.97 -35.55 8.93
CA SER A 477 4.69 -34.93 7.83
C SER A 477 5.19 -33.56 8.26
N ASN A 478 6.23 -33.06 7.58
CA ASN A 478 6.72 -31.70 7.73
C ASN A 478 6.03 -30.71 6.77
N GLU A 479 4.96 -31.16 6.10
CA GLU A 479 4.17 -30.39 5.15
C GLU A 479 2.70 -30.43 5.54
N VAL A 480 2.02 -29.28 5.42
CA VAL A 480 0.61 -29.12 5.79
C VAL A 480 -0.04 -27.97 5.00
N TYR A 481 -1.34 -28.07 4.77
CA TYR A 481 -2.15 -26.98 4.23
C TYR A 481 -2.76 -26.19 5.38
N LEU A 482 -2.65 -24.88 5.34
CA LEU A 482 -3.13 -23.95 6.35
C LEU A 482 -4.21 -23.07 5.74
N ARG A 483 -5.32 -22.88 6.45
CA ARG A 483 -6.45 -22.05 5.99
C ARG A 483 -6.97 -21.14 7.07
N MET A 484 -7.33 -19.92 6.65
CA MET A 484 -7.99 -18.92 7.45
C MET A 484 -9.16 -18.35 6.66
N GLN A 485 -10.37 -18.48 7.19
CA GLN A 485 -11.56 -17.81 6.68
C GLN A 485 -11.83 -16.56 7.51
N VAL A 486 -11.96 -15.41 6.85
CA VAL A 486 -12.29 -14.12 7.46
C VAL A 486 -13.75 -13.80 7.14
N LYS A 487 -14.51 -13.42 8.17
CA LYS A 487 -15.93 -13.10 8.06
C LYS A 487 -16.25 -11.68 8.53
N SER A 488 -17.13 -11.03 7.77
CA SER A 488 -17.72 -9.76 8.11
C SER A 488 -18.81 -9.90 9.20
N PRO A 489 -19.16 -8.81 9.91
CA PRO A 489 -18.65 -7.45 9.78
C PRO A 489 -17.33 -7.20 10.55
N ASP A 490 -16.94 -8.09 11.47
CA ASP A 490 -15.94 -7.76 12.48
C ASP A 490 -14.56 -8.42 12.30
N GLY A 491 -14.32 -9.02 11.13
CA GLY A 491 -13.04 -9.65 10.80
C GLY A 491 -12.81 -10.94 11.59
N THR A 492 -13.88 -11.68 11.88
CA THR A 492 -13.76 -12.96 12.61
C THR A 492 -13.01 -13.97 11.75
N CYS A 493 -11.90 -14.46 12.28
CA CYS A 493 -11.01 -15.44 11.68
C CYS A 493 -11.31 -16.85 12.20
N LEU A 494 -11.57 -17.77 11.28
CA LEU A 494 -11.74 -19.20 11.53
C LEU A 494 -10.57 -19.95 10.90
N PHE A 495 -9.80 -20.66 11.73
CA PHE A 495 -8.62 -21.38 11.29
C PHE A 495 -8.92 -22.87 11.07
N SER A 496 -8.28 -23.44 10.07
CA SER A 496 -8.33 -24.87 9.77
C SER A 496 -7.04 -25.32 9.08
N TYR A 497 -6.83 -26.62 9.03
CA TYR A 497 -5.68 -27.23 8.37
C TYR A 497 -6.08 -28.50 7.63
N SER A 498 -5.23 -28.98 6.72
CA SER A 498 -5.42 -30.23 6.01
C SER A 498 -4.08 -30.92 5.77
N THR A 499 -4.07 -32.25 5.78
CA THR A 499 -2.90 -33.09 5.45
C THR A 499 -2.95 -33.69 4.05
N ASP A 500 -4.11 -33.60 3.38
CA ASP A 500 -4.32 -34.10 2.01
C ASP A 500 -4.66 -32.99 1.01
N GLY A 501 -4.88 -31.77 1.47
CA GLY A 501 -5.25 -30.60 0.66
C GLY A 501 -6.73 -30.56 0.27
N VAL A 502 -7.53 -31.53 0.70
CA VAL A 502 -8.94 -31.70 0.33
C VAL A 502 -9.84 -31.53 1.55
N HIS A 503 -9.57 -32.28 2.63
CA HIS A 503 -10.38 -32.27 3.84
C HIS A 503 -9.76 -31.36 4.88
N PHE A 504 -10.47 -30.29 5.24
CA PHE A 504 -10.00 -29.32 6.22
C PHE A 504 -10.66 -29.54 7.59
N THR A 505 -9.81 -29.70 8.60
CA THR A 505 -10.20 -29.84 10.01
C THR A 505 -10.10 -28.48 10.70
N PRO A 506 -11.14 -28.01 11.40
CA PRO A 506 -11.07 -26.79 12.20
C PRO A 506 -9.97 -26.89 13.28
N SER A 507 -9.20 -25.81 13.46
CA SER A 507 -8.21 -25.71 14.53
C SER A 507 -8.68 -24.71 15.59
N GLY A 508 -8.81 -25.20 16.83
CA GLY A 508 -9.16 -24.43 18.03
C GLY A 508 -10.39 -23.53 17.92
N LYS A 509 -10.25 -22.23 18.19
CA LYS A 509 -11.37 -21.28 18.35
C LYS A 509 -11.27 -20.11 17.38
N ALA A 510 -12.42 -19.47 17.12
CA ALA A 510 -12.48 -18.22 16.37
C ALA A 510 -11.66 -17.11 17.04
N PHE A 511 -11.04 -16.26 16.23
CA PHE A 511 -10.29 -15.09 16.66
C PHE A 511 -10.87 -13.84 16.02
N LYS A 512 -11.06 -12.76 16.78
CA LYS A 512 -11.54 -11.49 16.23
C LYS A 512 -10.34 -10.61 15.89
N ALA A 513 -10.14 -10.34 14.60
CA ALA A 513 -9.02 -9.52 14.16
C ALA A 513 -9.10 -8.09 14.70
N GLN A 514 -7.94 -7.46 14.86
CA GLN A 514 -7.81 -6.08 15.35
C GLN A 514 -6.90 -5.30 14.40
N LYS A 515 -7.18 -4.01 14.23
CA LYS A 515 -6.29 -3.13 13.46
C LYS A 515 -4.91 -3.02 14.10
N ASP A 516 -3.88 -2.84 13.28
CA ASP A 516 -2.52 -2.51 13.72
C ASP A 516 -2.37 -0.99 13.79
N LEU A 517 -2.93 -0.42 14.87
CA LEU A 517 -2.92 1.01 15.14
C LEU A 517 -3.47 1.85 13.97
N TRP A 518 -2.58 2.43 13.15
CA TRP A 518 -2.89 3.30 12.00
C TRP A 518 -3.06 2.56 10.66
N ILE A 519 -2.78 1.26 10.61
CA ILE A 519 -3.04 0.41 9.44
C ILE A 519 -4.06 -0.69 9.78
N SER A 520 -4.63 -1.29 8.75
CA SER A 520 -5.54 -2.44 8.88
C SER A 520 -4.90 -3.62 9.60
N ALA A 521 -5.70 -4.61 9.97
CA ALA A 521 -5.14 -5.94 10.16
C ALA A 521 -4.49 -6.41 8.84
N LYS A 522 -3.45 -7.23 8.94
CA LYS A 522 -2.76 -7.77 7.76
C LYS A 522 -2.65 -9.28 7.84
N MET A 523 -2.76 -9.94 6.70
CA MET A 523 -2.64 -11.40 6.60
C MET A 523 -1.32 -11.77 5.94
N GLY A 524 -0.77 -12.94 6.23
CA GLY A 524 0.39 -13.42 5.49
C GLY A 524 1.10 -14.58 6.15
N ILE A 525 2.41 -14.64 5.93
CA ILE A 525 3.22 -15.81 6.24
C ILE A 525 4.51 -15.41 6.97
N PHE A 526 5.04 -16.35 7.76
CA PHE A 526 6.26 -16.14 8.53
C PHE A 526 7.02 -17.45 8.74
N CYS A 527 8.31 -17.32 9.06
CA CYS A 527 9.13 -18.41 9.58
C CYS A 527 10.05 -17.88 10.68
N VAL A 528 9.97 -18.45 11.88
CA VAL A 528 10.70 -18.00 13.07
C VAL A 528 11.32 -19.16 13.83
N SER A 529 12.29 -18.81 14.67
CA SER A 529 12.95 -19.67 15.62
C SER A 529 12.84 -19.09 17.03
N GLU A 530 12.76 -19.93 18.04
CA GLU A 530 12.91 -19.52 19.43
C GLU A 530 14.30 -18.92 19.70
N SER A 531 14.37 -18.03 20.70
CA SER A 531 15.49 -17.10 20.93
C SER A 531 16.85 -17.76 21.19
N ASN A 532 16.86 -18.93 21.83
CA ASN A 532 18.08 -19.64 22.26
C ASN A 532 18.26 -20.97 21.52
N VAL A 533 17.71 -21.05 20.32
CA VAL A 533 17.79 -22.25 19.48
C VAL A 533 18.84 -22.04 18.39
N ARG A 534 19.56 -23.12 18.03
CA ARG A 534 20.53 -23.10 16.93
C ARG A 534 19.87 -22.55 15.67
N LEU A 535 20.45 -21.49 15.10
CA LEU A 535 20.00 -20.91 13.84
C LEU A 535 20.19 -21.91 12.70
N GLY A 536 19.26 -21.88 11.74
CA GLY A 536 19.08 -22.90 10.72
C GLY A 536 17.61 -23.18 10.50
N GLY A 537 17.30 -23.80 9.38
CA GLY A 537 15.95 -24.13 8.95
C GLY A 537 15.25 -23.01 8.17
N TYR A 538 14.19 -23.41 7.47
CA TYR A 538 13.40 -22.59 6.57
C TYR A 538 12.01 -23.19 6.40
N ALA A 539 11.10 -22.41 5.84
CA ALA A 539 9.82 -22.87 5.35
C ALA A 539 9.67 -22.52 3.86
N ASP A 540 9.22 -23.50 3.08
CA ASP A 540 8.84 -23.31 1.69
C ASP A 540 7.32 -23.19 1.62
N PHE A 541 6.82 -22.10 1.04
CA PHE A 541 5.41 -21.86 0.80
C PHE A 541 5.14 -22.02 -0.70
N ASP A 542 4.38 -23.03 -1.09
CA ASP A 542 4.15 -23.33 -2.52
C ASP A 542 3.28 -22.25 -3.18
N TRP A 543 2.27 -21.75 -2.46
CA TRP A 543 1.34 -20.73 -2.96
C TRP A 543 0.57 -20.10 -1.81
N PHE A 544 -0.04 -18.95 -2.06
CA PHE A 544 -0.97 -18.26 -1.19
C PHE A 544 -2.21 -17.90 -2.01
N LYS A 545 -3.37 -18.49 -1.70
CA LYS A 545 -4.59 -18.31 -2.49
C LYS A 545 -5.67 -17.64 -1.67
N VAL A 546 -6.20 -16.54 -2.20
CA VAL A 546 -7.38 -15.84 -1.71
C VAL A 546 -8.56 -16.20 -2.60
N THR A 547 -9.64 -16.65 -1.97
CA THR A 547 -10.87 -17.13 -2.61
C THR A 547 -12.08 -16.66 -1.81
N LYS A 548 -13.30 -16.82 -2.34
CA LYS A 548 -14.55 -16.43 -1.65
C LYS A 548 -14.82 -17.17 -0.33
#